data_AF-A0A843R091-F1
#
_entry.id   AF-A0A843R091-F1
#
_cell.length_a   1.000
_cell.length_b   1.000
_cell.length_c   1.000
_cell.angle_alpha   90.00
_cell.angle_beta   90.00
_cell.angle_gamma   90.00
#
_symmetry.space_group_name_H-M   'P 1'
#
loop_
_entity.id
_entity.type
_entity.pdbx_description
1 polymer ?
#
loop_
_entity_poly.entity_id
_entity_poly.type
_entity_poly.pdbx_seq_one_letter_code
_entity_poly.pdbx_strand_id
1 'polypeptide(L)'
;MIRNRLAELLSERQLKISRVANEIPNLSRNTITSTAQNSGKMIQLETINSLCKYLGITPGEFFEYIPYDLELSIDDIKMDGQRDDYDQPLTVDEGKMTFTLFIKLLGKSTQQYTYEYNVTNITRFTMAEGFSLLLDFKENIDRYSFSYFWKDTITPGFQAIIQESIKEEISDSLLNFDNNNSPAKRLAILMRSNFYTDGDFDSQLKTYTDTTRGYNSADFFDSTHNLPF
;
A
#
# COMPACT_ATOMS: atom_id res chain seq x y z
N MET A 1 -2.80 12.80 10.31
CA MET A 1 -3.04 11.34 10.48
C MET A 1 -2.36 10.80 11.73
N ILE A 2 -3.03 9.85 12.39
CA ILE A 2 -2.53 9.11 13.55
C ILE A 2 -2.65 7.61 13.28
N ARG A 3 -1.67 6.84 13.76
CA ARG A 3 -1.71 5.38 13.76
C ARG A 3 -1.15 4.85 15.08
N ASN A 4 -1.43 3.59 15.39
CA ASN A 4 -0.74 2.87 16.46
C ASN A 4 0.29 1.88 15.88
N ARG A 5 1.30 1.57 16.69
CA ARG A 5 2.44 0.72 16.36
C ARG A 5 2.31 -0.70 16.91
N LEU A 6 1.10 -1.16 17.26
CA LEU A 6 0.93 -2.40 18.02
C LEU A 6 1.45 -3.62 17.23
N ALA A 7 1.24 -3.68 15.91
CA ALA A 7 1.76 -4.78 15.10
C ALA A 7 3.30 -4.86 15.17
N GLU A 8 3.98 -3.72 15.04
CA GLU A 8 5.43 -3.62 15.12
C GLU A 8 5.94 -3.98 16.52
N LEU A 9 5.35 -3.41 17.55
CA LEU A 9 5.72 -3.64 18.94
C LEU A 9 5.59 -5.12 19.36
N LEU A 10 4.56 -5.81 18.84
CA LEU A 10 4.38 -7.24 19.03
C LEU A 10 5.42 -8.06 18.26
N SER A 11 5.68 -7.70 17.00
CA SER A 11 6.68 -8.36 16.15
C SER A 11 8.09 -8.26 16.72
N GLU A 12 8.52 -7.07 17.14
CA GLU A 12 9.80 -6.79 17.80
C GLU A 12 10.03 -7.68 19.03
N ARG A 13 8.95 -8.04 19.73
CA ARG A 13 8.96 -8.87 20.95
C ARG A 13 8.59 -10.33 20.70
N GLN A 14 8.40 -10.73 19.43
CA GLN A 14 7.98 -12.08 19.03
C GLN A 14 6.68 -12.54 19.72
N LEU A 15 5.77 -11.59 19.98
CA LEU A 15 4.50 -11.82 20.65
C LEU A 15 3.37 -12.05 19.64
N LYS A 16 2.67 -13.17 19.79
CA LYS A 16 1.46 -13.46 19.00
C LYS A 16 0.25 -12.80 19.67
N ILE A 17 -0.66 -12.26 18.86
CA ILE A 17 -1.94 -11.69 19.33
C ILE A 17 -2.70 -12.66 20.25
N SER A 18 -2.71 -13.96 19.94
CA SER A 18 -3.38 -14.98 20.77
C SER A 18 -2.80 -15.08 22.18
N ARG A 19 -1.50 -14.85 22.34
CA ARG A 19 -0.84 -14.86 23.65
C ARG A 19 -1.24 -13.63 24.45
N VAL A 20 -1.18 -12.45 23.84
CA VAL A 20 -1.57 -11.19 24.48
C VAL A 20 -3.03 -11.23 24.94
N ALA A 21 -3.93 -11.76 24.11
CA ALA A 21 -5.35 -11.91 24.43
C ALA A 21 -5.61 -12.84 25.64
N ASN A 22 -4.73 -13.81 25.88
CA ASN A 22 -4.83 -14.70 27.03
C ASN A 22 -4.24 -14.09 28.31
N GLU A 23 -3.25 -13.20 28.17
CA GLU A 23 -2.51 -12.63 29.30
C GLU A 23 -3.08 -11.31 29.80
N ILE A 24 -3.79 -10.54 28.95
CA ILE A 24 -4.46 -9.29 29.35
C ILE A 24 -5.92 -9.56 29.70
N PRO A 25 -6.34 -9.43 30.97
CA PRO A 25 -7.73 -9.64 31.36
C PRO A 25 -8.67 -8.67 30.64
N ASN A 26 -9.85 -9.16 30.23
CA ASN A 26 -10.94 -8.38 29.64
C ASN A 26 -10.58 -7.64 28.34
N LEU A 27 -9.48 -8.01 27.66
CA LEU A 27 -9.16 -7.49 26.34
C LEU A 27 -9.36 -8.57 25.27
N SER A 28 -10.36 -8.39 24.41
CA SER A 28 -10.70 -9.41 23.43
C SER A 28 -9.65 -9.52 22.32
N ARG A 29 -9.47 -10.74 21.78
CA ARG A 29 -8.61 -10.97 20.62
C ARG A 29 -8.99 -10.08 19.44
N ASN A 30 -10.28 -9.89 19.18
CA ASN A 30 -10.76 -9.06 18.07
C ASN A 30 -10.35 -7.60 18.25
N THR A 31 -10.43 -7.07 19.47
CA THR A 31 -9.97 -5.72 19.81
C THR A 31 -8.47 -5.55 19.58
N ILE A 32 -7.66 -6.55 19.98
CA ILE A 32 -6.20 -6.52 19.76
C ILE A 32 -5.90 -6.59 18.26
N THR A 33 -6.58 -7.47 17.53
CA THR A 33 -6.40 -7.59 16.07
C THR A 33 -6.73 -6.29 15.35
N SER A 34 -7.90 -5.69 15.60
CA SER A 34 -8.28 -4.44 14.94
C SER A 34 -7.39 -3.27 15.32
N THR A 35 -6.89 -3.25 16.56
CA THR A 35 -5.89 -2.28 17.00
C THR A 35 -4.58 -2.48 16.23
N ALA A 36 -4.03 -3.70 16.20
CA ALA A 36 -2.79 -4.00 15.49
C ALA A 36 -2.88 -3.70 13.98
N GLN A 37 -4.05 -3.90 13.38
CA GLN A 37 -4.31 -3.61 11.97
C GLN A 37 -4.64 -2.14 11.68
N ASN A 38 -4.67 -1.26 12.69
CA ASN A 38 -5.12 0.14 12.54
C ASN A 38 -6.52 0.29 11.92
N SER A 39 -7.36 -0.74 11.97
CA SER A 39 -8.69 -0.76 11.34
C SER A 39 -9.83 -0.33 12.29
N GLY A 40 -9.53 -0.17 13.58
CA GLY A 40 -10.49 0.32 14.56
C GLY A 40 -10.75 1.83 14.44
N LYS A 41 -12.03 2.22 14.34
CA LYS A 41 -12.44 3.65 14.35
C LYS A 41 -12.24 4.33 15.71
N MET A 42 -12.15 3.53 16.77
CA MET A 42 -12.01 4.00 18.15
C MET A 42 -11.19 2.97 18.93
N ILE A 43 -10.30 3.46 19.79
CA ILE A 43 -9.58 2.64 20.77
C ILE A 43 -9.89 3.23 22.15
N GLN A 44 -10.35 2.38 23.07
CA GLN A 44 -10.64 2.79 24.44
C GLN A 44 -9.34 3.11 25.20
N LEU A 45 -9.37 4.12 26.07
CA LEU A 45 -8.21 4.49 26.89
C LEU A 45 -7.78 3.35 27.81
N GLU A 46 -8.72 2.56 28.32
CA GLU A 46 -8.45 1.36 29.11
C GLU A 46 -7.67 0.31 28.30
N THR A 47 -7.97 0.17 27.02
CA THR A 47 -7.23 -0.72 26.11
C THR A 47 -5.80 -0.22 25.92
N ILE A 48 -5.62 1.08 25.63
CA ILE A 48 -4.29 1.70 25.49
C ILE A 48 -3.48 1.51 26.77
N ASN A 49 -4.04 1.85 27.92
CA ASN A 49 -3.40 1.71 29.23
C ASN A 49 -2.98 0.25 29.49
N SER A 50 -3.84 -0.72 29.17
CA SER A 50 -3.55 -2.14 29.38
C SER A 50 -2.41 -2.63 28.47
N LEU A 51 -2.43 -2.25 27.18
CA LEU A 51 -1.38 -2.60 26.22
C LEU A 51 -0.05 -1.93 26.58
N CYS A 52 -0.06 -0.64 26.93
CA CYS A 52 1.13 0.08 27.36
C CYS A 52 1.76 -0.56 28.59
N LYS A 53 0.96 -0.91 29.61
CA LYS A 53 1.44 -1.61 30.82
C LYS A 53 2.02 -2.99 30.49
N TYR A 54 1.33 -3.75 29.65
CA TYR A 54 1.75 -5.10 29.27
C TYR A 54 3.08 -5.08 28.49
N LEU A 55 3.24 -4.13 27.57
CA LEU A 55 4.44 -4.00 26.73
C LEU A 55 5.58 -3.22 27.40
N GLY A 56 5.31 -2.56 28.53
CA GLY A 56 6.28 -1.71 29.23
C GLY A 56 6.65 -0.44 28.46
N ILE A 57 5.68 0.17 27.78
CA ILE A 57 5.88 1.34 26.91
C ILE A 57 4.97 2.51 27.31
N THR A 58 5.30 3.69 26.79
CA THR A 58 4.49 4.91 26.93
C THR A 58 3.50 5.07 25.76
N PRO A 59 2.44 5.89 25.91
CA PRO A 59 1.56 6.23 24.80
C PRO A 59 2.29 6.88 23.60
N GLY A 60 3.38 7.60 23.83
CA GLY A 60 4.19 8.21 22.76
C GLY A 60 5.00 7.19 21.96
N GLU A 61 5.29 6.02 22.52
CA GLU A 61 5.89 4.90 21.79
C GLU A 61 4.81 4.05 21.10
N PHE A 62 3.60 4.02 21.65
CA PHE A 62 2.46 3.29 21.09
C PHE A 62 1.85 3.97 19.87
N PHE A 63 1.69 5.29 19.92
CA PHE A 63 1.12 6.08 18.83
C PHE A 63 2.19 6.76 18.01
N GLU A 64 1.87 6.93 16.73
CA GLU A 64 2.66 7.70 15.80
C GLU A 64 1.75 8.71 15.10
N TYR A 65 2.26 9.92 14.91
CA TYR A 65 1.48 11.02 14.36
C TYR A 65 2.28 11.80 13.32
N ILE A 66 1.62 12.09 12.20
CA ILE A 66 2.11 13.04 11.19
C ILE A 66 1.11 14.20 11.05
N PRO A 67 1.59 15.44 10.87
CA PRO A 67 0.75 16.64 10.79
C PRO A 67 0.10 16.84 9.42
N TYR A 68 -0.25 15.74 8.76
CA TYR A 68 -0.85 15.71 7.43
C TYR A 68 -2.00 14.71 7.42
N ASP A 69 -3.13 15.08 6.83
CA ASP A 69 -4.16 14.16 6.38
C ASP A 69 -4.02 13.90 4.89
N LEU A 70 -4.43 12.71 4.45
CA LEU A 70 -4.29 12.24 3.08
C LEU A 70 -5.65 12.28 2.39
N GLU A 71 -5.72 12.95 1.25
CA GLU A 71 -6.80 12.76 0.28
C GLU A 71 -6.22 12.21 -1.01
N LEU A 72 -6.86 11.17 -1.53
CA LEU A 72 -6.53 10.55 -2.79
C LEU A 72 -7.71 10.72 -3.73
N SER A 73 -7.43 10.90 -5.02
CA SER A 73 -8.46 10.77 -6.06
C SER A 73 -7.84 10.31 -7.35
N ILE A 74 -8.63 9.60 -8.15
CA ILE A 74 -8.20 9.12 -9.47
C ILE A 74 -9.18 9.63 -10.52
N ASP A 75 -8.63 10.23 -11.57
CA ASP A 75 -9.37 10.69 -12.74
C ASP A 75 -8.72 10.18 -14.04
N ASP A 76 -9.33 10.52 -15.17
CA ASP A 76 -8.82 10.26 -16.53
C ASP A 76 -8.42 8.80 -16.78
N ILE A 77 -9.13 7.87 -16.14
CA ILE A 77 -8.95 6.45 -16.39
C ILE A 77 -9.25 6.20 -17.88
N LYS A 78 -8.29 5.61 -18.58
CA LYS A 78 -8.46 5.14 -19.96
C LYS A 78 -8.04 3.70 -19.99
N MET A 79 -8.85 2.87 -20.63
CA MET A 79 -8.52 1.49 -20.91
C MET A 79 -8.87 1.16 -22.36
N ASP A 80 -7.91 0.64 -23.11
CA ASP A 80 -8.03 0.20 -24.50
C ASP A 80 -7.40 -1.20 -24.68
N GLY A 81 -7.56 -1.85 -25.83
CA GLY A 81 -6.85 -3.09 -26.17
C GLY A 81 -7.20 -4.35 -25.37
N GLN A 82 -8.30 -4.35 -24.61
CA GLN A 82 -8.69 -5.47 -23.77
C GLN A 82 -9.16 -6.68 -24.59
N ARG A 83 -8.64 -7.88 -24.30
CA ARG A 83 -9.25 -9.16 -24.70
C ARG A 83 -9.75 -9.86 -23.45
N ASP A 84 -11.06 -9.83 -23.22
CA ASP A 84 -11.67 -10.57 -22.13
C ASP A 84 -12.01 -11.98 -22.59
N ASP A 85 -11.08 -12.89 -22.40
CA ASP A 85 -11.36 -14.33 -22.45
C ASP A 85 -11.36 -14.83 -21.00
N TYR A 86 -12.52 -15.31 -20.54
CA TYR A 86 -12.72 -15.77 -19.16
C TYR A 86 -11.82 -16.96 -18.83
N ASP A 87 -11.44 -17.75 -19.83
CA ASP A 87 -10.55 -18.90 -19.69
C ASP A 87 -9.06 -18.52 -19.77
N GLN A 88 -8.74 -17.23 -19.96
CA GLN A 88 -7.38 -16.73 -20.05
C GLN A 88 -7.05 -15.73 -18.92
N PRO A 89 -5.75 -15.61 -18.57
CA PRO A 89 -5.26 -14.53 -17.72
C PRO A 89 -5.63 -13.17 -18.32
N LEU A 90 -6.08 -12.24 -17.47
CA LEU A 90 -6.27 -10.86 -17.89
C LEU A 90 -4.92 -10.29 -18.35
N THR A 91 -4.88 -9.75 -19.55
CA THR A 91 -3.70 -9.07 -20.11
C THR A 91 -4.08 -7.65 -20.50
N VAL A 92 -3.19 -6.70 -20.18
CA VAL A 92 -3.34 -5.30 -20.56
C VAL A 92 -2.04 -4.89 -21.21
N ASP A 93 -2.11 -4.51 -22.48
CA ASP A 93 -0.95 -4.06 -23.24
C ASP A 93 -0.39 -2.77 -22.63
N GLU A 94 0.93 -2.58 -22.75
CA GLU A 94 1.61 -1.39 -22.26
C GLU A 94 1.00 -0.10 -22.83
N GLY A 95 0.74 0.89 -21.96
CA GLY A 95 0.17 2.17 -22.37
C GLY A 95 -1.29 2.11 -22.80
N LYS A 96 -1.92 0.93 -22.77
CA LYS A 96 -3.37 0.78 -22.99
C LYS A 96 -4.20 1.02 -21.74
N MET A 97 -3.56 1.21 -20.59
CA MET A 97 -4.20 1.65 -19.37
C MET A 97 -3.46 2.87 -18.81
N THR A 98 -4.20 3.93 -18.54
CA THR A 98 -3.66 5.16 -17.94
C THR A 98 -4.65 5.71 -16.94
N PHE A 99 -4.18 6.42 -15.93
CA PHE A 99 -5.02 7.20 -15.03
C PHE A 99 -4.19 8.31 -14.38
N THR A 100 -4.86 9.35 -13.90
CA THR A 100 -4.23 10.42 -13.11
C THR A 100 -4.54 10.20 -11.65
N LEU A 101 -3.53 10.08 -10.79
CA LEU A 101 -3.70 10.00 -9.33
C LEU A 101 -3.25 11.30 -8.68
N PHE A 102 -4.16 11.88 -7.92
CA PHE A 102 -3.94 13.07 -7.13
C PHE A 102 -3.67 12.64 -5.68
N ILE A 103 -2.57 13.15 -5.09
CA ILE A 103 -2.21 12.91 -3.70
C ILE A 103 -2.17 14.27 -3.01
N LYS A 104 -3.18 14.57 -2.19
CA LYS A 104 -3.25 15.82 -1.44
C LYS A 104 -2.90 15.55 0.02
N LEU A 105 -1.99 16.37 0.54
CA LEU A 105 -1.63 16.39 1.95
C LEU A 105 -2.23 17.63 2.60
N LEU A 106 -3.21 17.41 3.45
CA LEU A 106 -3.90 18.45 4.20
C LEU A 106 -3.16 18.69 5.52
N GLY A 107 -2.49 19.83 5.65
CA GLY A 107 -1.80 20.25 6.88
C GLY A 107 -2.06 21.73 7.18
N LYS A 108 -1.17 22.38 7.95
CA LYS A 108 -1.26 23.84 8.20
C LYS A 108 -1.13 24.69 6.93
N SER A 109 -0.37 24.19 5.98
CA SER A 109 -0.27 24.64 4.59
C SER A 109 -0.65 23.44 3.74
N THR A 110 -1.81 23.48 3.09
CA THR A 110 -2.23 22.39 2.21
C THR A 110 -1.25 22.28 1.05
N GLN A 111 -0.60 21.13 0.93
CA GLN A 111 0.29 20.83 -0.18
C GLN A 111 -0.41 19.78 -1.05
N GLN A 112 -0.64 20.12 -2.30
CA GLN A 112 -1.24 19.20 -3.27
C GLN A 112 -0.15 18.73 -4.23
N TYR A 113 -0.07 17.41 -4.40
CA TYR A 113 0.73 16.79 -5.44
C TYR A 113 -0.18 16.12 -6.46
N THR A 114 0.19 16.17 -7.73
CA THR A 114 -0.60 15.60 -8.83
C THR A 114 0.33 14.76 -9.68
N TYR A 115 -0.05 13.51 -9.92
CA TYR A 115 0.77 12.57 -10.65
C TYR A 115 -0.08 11.92 -11.74
N GLU A 116 0.29 12.14 -12.99
CA GLU A 116 -0.26 11.35 -14.08
C GLU A 116 0.53 10.05 -14.20
N TYR A 117 -0.18 8.92 -14.18
CA TYR A 117 0.42 7.60 -14.24
C TYR A 117 0.13 6.91 -15.57
N ASN A 118 1.20 6.40 -16.16
CA ASN A 118 1.10 5.39 -17.19
C ASN A 118 1.23 4.02 -16.52
N VAL A 119 0.26 3.14 -16.75
CA VAL A 119 0.45 1.72 -16.43
C VAL A 119 1.35 1.15 -17.51
N THR A 120 2.66 1.10 -17.20
CA THR A 120 3.66 0.49 -18.07
C THR A 120 3.87 -0.94 -17.60
N ASN A 121 3.55 -1.91 -18.46
CA ASN A 121 3.60 -3.35 -18.15
C ASN A 121 2.73 -3.83 -16.97
N ILE A 122 1.56 -4.38 -17.29
CA ILE A 122 0.98 -5.47 -16.49
C ILE A 122 1.71 -6.75 -16.90
N THR A 123 2.82 -7.07 -16.23
CA THR A 123 3.46 -8.37 -16.42
C THR A 123 2.52 -9.46 -15.92
N ARG A 124 2.24 -10.43 -16.80
CA ARG A 124 1.34 -11.59 -16.57
C ARG A 124 1.67 -12.31 -15.27
N PHE A 125 0.67 -12.54 -14.43
CA PHE A 125 0.77 -13.48 -13.30
C PHE A 125 -0.54 -14.25 -13.10
N THR A 126 -0.41 -15.51 -12.70
CA THR A 126 -1.54 -16.40 -12.41
C THR A 126 -2.11 -16.11 -11.02
N MET A 127 -3.33 -16.61 -10.72
CA MET A 127 -4.00 -16.42 -9.42
C MET A 127 -3.17 -16.85 -8.20
N ALA A 128 -2.11 -17.64 -8.39
CA ALA A 128 -1.26 -18.15 -7.33
C ALA A 128 -0.12 -17.20 -6.91
N GLU A 129 0.25 -16.21 -7.73
CA GLU A 129 1.53 -15.47 -7.58
C GLU A 129 1.37 -13.97 -7.32
N GLY A 130 0.14 -13.47 -7.33
CA GLY A 130 -0.17 -12.08 -7.13
C GLY A 130 0.09 -11.17 -8.34
N PHE A 131 -0.36 -9.93 -8.28
CA PHE A 131 -0.30 -8.95 -9.37
C PHE A 131 0.57 -7.77 -8.93
N SER A 132 1.41 -7.26 -9.82
CA SER A 132 2.23 -6.08 -9.55
C SER A 132 1.90 -5.04 -10.60
N LEU A 133 1.50 -3.86 -10.15
CA LEU A 133 1.27 -2.71 -11.02
C LEU A 133 2.48 -1.81 -10.93
N LEU A 134 3.19 -1.65 -12.03
CA LEU A 134 4.24 -0.64 -12.12
C LEU A 134 3.58 0.69 -12.48
N LEU A 135 3.58 1.59 -11.50
CA LEU A 135 3.10 2.96 -11.64
C LEU A 135 4.26 3.84 -12.12
N ASP A 136 4.27 4.22 -13.39
CA ASP A 136 5.27 5.13 -13.94
C ASP A 136 4.75 6.57 -14.00
N PHE A 137 5.48 7.49 -13.38
CA PHE A 137 5.17 8.91 -13.42
C PHE A 137 5.38 9.47 -14.82
N LYS A 138 4.41 10.21 -15.34
CA LYS A 138 4.51 10.84 -16.66
C LYS A 138 5.48 12.04 -16.68
N GLU A 139 5.59 12.80 -15.60
CA GLU A 139 6.47 13.99 -15.52
C GLU A 139 7.52 13.88 -14.40
N ASN A 140 8.75 14.33 -14.71
CA ASN A 140 9.94 14.12 -13.88
C ASN A 140 10.10 15.11 -12.71
N ILE A 141 9.38 16.25 -12.72
CA ILE A 141 9.67 17.37 -11.81
C ILE A 141 9.05 17.18 -10.42
N ASP A 142 7.92 16.47 -10.34
CA ASP A 142 7.25 16.13 -9.07
C ASP A 142 7.90 14.92 -8.36
N ARG A 143 8.82 14.23 -9.04
CA ARG A 143 9.52 13.07 -8.52
C ARG A 143 10.43 13.40 -7.35
N TYR A 144 11.17 14.52 -7.43
CA TYR A 144 12.18 14.87 -6.44
C TYR A 144 11.57 15.40 -5.15
N SER A 145 10.55 16.26 -5.25
CA SER A 145 9.83 16.81 -4.10
C SER A 145 9.06 15.72 -3.35
N PHE A 146 8.42 14.80 -4.07
CA PHE A 146 7.77 13.64 -3.45
C PHE A 146 8.76 12.66 -2.86
N SER A 147 9.85 12.32 -3.55
CA SER A 147 10.83 11.37 -3.02
C SER A 147 11.42 11.86 -1.71
N TYR A 148 11.71 13.16 -1.58
CA TYR A 148 12.18 13.73 -0.32
C TYR A 148 11.12 13.62 0.77
N PHE A 149 9.88 13.99 0.48
CA PHE A 149 8.77 13.81 1.43
C PHE A 149 8.59 12.34 1.84
N TRP A 150 8.55 11.44 0.86
CA TRP A 150 8.28 10.01 1.05
C TRP A 150 9.39 9.32 1.85
N LYS A 151 10.66 9.58 1.52
CA LYS A 151 11.81 8.91 2.16
C LYS A 151 12.22 9.58 3.47
N ASP A 152 12.19 10.90 3.54
CA ASP A 152 12.78 11.63 4.67
C ASP A 152 11.73 12.13 5.69
N THR A 153 10.46 12.24 5.31
CA THR A 153 9.39 12.76 6.20
C THR A 153 8.44 11.69 6.71
N ILE A 154 8.21 10.62 5.93
CA ILE A 154 7.24 9.57 6.25
C ILE A 154 7.96 8.33 6.74
N THR A 155 7.55 7.84 7.90
CA THR A 155 8.13 6.61 8.47
C THR A 155 7.67 5.38 7.69
N PRO A 156 8.42 4.25 7.76
CA PRO A 156 8.03 3.02 7.08
C PRO A 156 6.60 2.55 7.40
N GLY A 157 6.14 2.77 8.63
CA GLY A 157 4.79 2.39 9.03
C GLY A 157 3.69 3.29 8.45
N PHE A 158 3.94 4.59 8.27
CA PHE A 158 3.01 5.44 7.51
C PHE A 158 3.10 5.20 6.01
N GLN A 159 4.28 4.88 5.47
CA GLN A 159 4.44 4.49 4.06
C GLN A 159 3.53 3.30 3.73
N ALA A 160 3.53 2.27 4.57
CA ALA A 160 2.65 1.10 4.41
C ALA A 160 1.15 1.47 4.43
N ILE A 161 0.73 2.38 5.33
CA ILE A 161 -0.67 2.84 5.38
C ILE A 161 -1.03 3.61 4.10
N ILE A 162 -0.19 4.54 3.67
CA ILE A 162 -0.45 5.35 2.48
C ILE A 162 -0.47 4.47 1.22
N GLN A 163 0.41 3.49 1.13
CA GLN A 163 0.40 2.50 0.03
C GLN A 163 -0.91 1.72 -0.02
N GLU A 164 -1.41 1.22 1.11
CA GLU A 164 -2.71 0.51 1.13
C GLU A 164 -3.86 1.47 0.76
N SER A 165 -3.83 2.73 1.20
CA SER A 165 -4.83 3.72 0.79
C SER A 165 -4.80 4.00 -0.72
N ILE A 166 -3.62 4.11 -1.33
CA ILE A 166 -3.48 4.26 -2.79
C ILE A 166 -4.04 3.04 -3.51
N LYS A 167 -3.72 1.84 -3.04
CA LYS A 167 -4.24 0.58 -3.60
C LYS A 167 -5.76 0.50 -3.54
N GLU A 168 -6.35 0.86 -2.40
CA GLU A 168 -7.81 0.89 -2.21
C GLU A 168 -8.45 1.89 -3.17
N GLU A 169 -7.91 3.10 -3.27
CA GLU A 169 -8.42 4.14 -4.18
C GLU A 169 -8.35 3.72 -5.65
N ILE A 170 -7.24 3.12 -6.11
CA ILE A 170 -7.13 2.59 -7.48
C ILE A 170 -8.16 1.49 -7.71
N SER A 171 -8.28 0.55 -6.78
CA SER A 171 -9.22 -0.56 -6.90
C SER A 171 -10.67 -0.07 -6.99
N ASP A 172 -11.05 0.86 -6.12
CA ASP A 172 -12.40 1.40 -6.06
C ASP A 172 -12.71 2.25 -7.31
N SER A 173 -11.74 3.04 -7.76
CA SER A 173 -11.87 3.84 -8.99
C SER A 173 -12.04 2.95 -10.23
N LEU A 174 -11.32 1.83 -10.32
CA LEU A 174 -11.47 0.87 -11.41
C LEU A 174 -12.82 0.13 -11.39
N LEU A 175 -13.36 -0.18 -10.21
CA LEU A 175 -14.71 -0.75 -10.11
C LEU A 175 -15.78 0.21 -10.60
N ASN A 176 -15.58 1.50 -10.37
CA ASN A 176 -16.54 2.55 -10.70
C ASN A 176 -16.37 3.12 -12.11
N PHE A 177 -15.21 2.90 -12.75
CA PHE A 177 -14.86 3.46 -14.07
C PHE A 177 -15.87 3.11 -15.17
N ASP A 178 -16.22 1.82 -15.30
CA ASP A 178 -17.27 1.37 -16.21
C ASP A 178 -17.90 0.07 -15.68
N ASN A 179 -19.14 0.19 -15.21
CA ASN A 179 -19.91 -0.91 -14.65
C ASN A 179 -20.14 -2.08 -15.64
N ASN A 180 -19.93 -1.88 -16.94
CA ASN A 180 -20.04 -2.94 -17.95
C ASN A 180 -18.69 -3.45 -18.45
N ASN A 181 -17.58 -2.85 -18.01
CA ASN A 181 -16.24 -3.28 -18.38
C ASN A 181 -15.78 -4.43 -17.47
N SER A 182 -16.06 -5.66 -17.91
CA SER A 182 -15.68 -6.89 -17.22
C SER A 182 -14.17 -6.96 -16.92
N PRO A 183 -13.25 -6.55 -17.82
CA PRO A 183 -11.82 -6.45 -17.53
C PRO A 183 -11.46 -5.47 -16.41
N ALA A 184 -12.06 -4.29 -16.35
CA ALA A 184 -11.82 -3.32 -15.29
C ALA A 184 -12.27 -3.87 -13.92
N LYS A 185 -13.41 -4.57 -13.88
CA LYS A 185 -13.89 -5.27 -12.67
C LYS A 185 -12.98 -6.41 -12.25
N ARG A 186 -12.56 -7.26 -13.19
CA ARG A 186 -11.58 -8.34 -12.93
C ARG A 186 -10.30 -7.73 -12.37
N LEU A 187 -9.77 -6.69 -13.01
CA LEU A 187 -8.56 -6.02 -12.57
C LEU A 187 -8.68 -5.45 -11.17
N ALA A 188 -9.79 -4.78 -10.84
CA ALA A 188 -9.99 -4.24 -9.51
C ALA A 188 -10.07 -5.30 -8.41
N ILE A 189 -10.66 -6.47 -8.70
CA ILE A 189 -10.66 -7.61 -7.76
C ILE A 189 -9.23 -8.14 -7.55
N LEU A 190 -8.44 -8.20 -8.62
CA LEU A 190 -7.03 -8.63 -8.54
C LEU A 190 -6.19 -7.63 -7.75
N MET A 191 -6.36 -6.33 -8.00
CA MET A 191 -5.70 -5.25 -7.27
C MET A 191 -5.97 -5.32 -5.75
N ARG A 192 -7.17 -5.71 -5.32
CA ARG A 192 -7.45 -5.87 -3.88
C ARG A 192 -6.70 -7.03 -3.24
N SER A 193 -6.58 -8.15 -3.96
CA SER A 193 -6.06 -9.41 -3.40
C SER A 193 -4.54 -9.51 -3.45
N ASN A 194 -3.90 -8.82 -4.39
CA ASN A 194 -2.60 -9.21 -4.88
C ASN A 194 -1.92 -7.99 -5.53
N PHE A 195 -1.47 -7.01 -4.76
CA PHE A 195 -0.90 -5.78 -5.31
C PHE A 195 0.41 -5.44 -4.62
N TYR A 196 1.46 -5.34 -5.41
CA TYR A 196 2.75 -4.82 -4.98
C TYR A 196 3.00 -3.52 -5.75
N THR A 197 2.96 -2.39 -5.05
CA THR A 197 3.68 -1.18 -5.49
C THR A 197 5.14 -1.40 -5.16
N ASP A 198 6.05 -1.00 -6.04
CA ASP A 198 7.44 -0.83 -5.63
C ASP A 198 7.46 0.12 -4.43
N GLY A 199 7.81 -0.42 -3.25
CA GLY A 199 7.57 0.20 -1.95
C GLY A 199 8.25 1.56 -1.77
N ASP A 200 9.16 1.89 -2.68
CA ASP A 200 9.97 3.10 -2.63
C ASP A 200 9.63 4.13 -3.70
N PHE A 201 8.61 3.88 -4.54
CA PHE A 201 8.35 4.69 -5.74
C PHE A 201 9.65 4.92 -6.56
N ASP A 202 10.55 3.93 -6.55
CA ASP A 202 11.86 4.05 -7.16
C ASP A 202 11.77 3.82 -8.69
N SER A 203 12.47 4.67 -9.41
CA SER A 203 12.61 4.66 -10.87
C SER A 203 13.31 3.43 -11.42
N GLN A 204 14.08 2.75 -10.57
CA GLN A 204 15.15 1.84 -10.98
C GLN A 204 14.63 0.51 -11.57
N LEU A 205 13.33 0.24 -11.49
CA LEU A 205 12.70 -0.88 -12.19
C LEU A 205 12.67 -0.72 -13.72
N LYS A 206 12.78 0.50 -14.27
CA LYS A 206 12.91 0.70 -15.73
C LYS A 206 14.11 -0.03 -16.33
N THR A 207 15.19 -0.16 -15.57
CA THR A 207 16.42 -0.85 -16.00
C THR A 207 16.34 -2.37 -15.89
N TYR A 208 15.39 -2.91 -15.12
CA TYR A 208 15.30 -4.35 -14.84
C TYR A 208 14.33 -5.08 -15.79
N THR A 209 13.22 -4.43 -16.19
CA THR A 209 12.25 -5.01 -17.13
C THR A 209 12.78 -5.11 -18.58
N ASP A 210 13.73 -4.24 -18.96
CA ASP A 210 14.36 -4.28 -20.29
C ASP A 210 15.40 -5.41 -20.42
N THR A 211 15.85 -6.02 -19.30
CA THR A 211 16.89 -7.07 -19.29
C THR A 211 16.37 -8.46 -18.90
N THR A 212 15.17 -8.59 -18.32
CA THR A 212 14.71 -9.86 -17.72
C THR A 212 13.56 -10.51 -18.50
N ARG A 213 13.90 -11.06 -19.67
CA ARG A 213 13.08 -12.07 -20.38
C ARG A 213 13.02 -13.43 -19.67
N GLY A 214 13.30 -13.52 -18.37
CA GLY A 214 13.32 -14.81 -17.65
C GLY A 214 13.87 -14.78 -16.23
N TYR A 215 13.25 -14.03 -15.32
CA TYR A 215 13.48 -14.21 -13.88
C TYR A 215 12.17 -14.52 -13.17
N ASN A 216 12.22 -15.54 -12.29
CA ASN A 216 11.10 -15.96 -11.46
C ASN A 216 10.97 -15.03 -10.24
N SER A 217 9.75 -14.81 -9.79
CA SER A 217 9.41 -13.98 -8.63
C SER A 217 10.15 -14.35 -7.34
N ALA A 218 10.71 -15.56 -7.22
CA ALA A 218 11.54 -16.00 -6.11
C ALA A 218 12.79 -15.12 -5.87
N ASP A 219 13.33 -14.48 -6.91
CA ASP A 219 14.54 -13.65 -6.80
C ASP A 219 14.26 -12.27 -6.17
N PHE A 220 12.98 -11.87 -6.04
CA PHE A 220 12.57 -10.67 -5.31
C PHE A 220 12.40 -10.93 -3.80
N PHE A 221 12.33 -12.19 -3.37
CA PHE A 221 12.00 -12.58 -1.99
C PHE A 221 13.22 -12.85 -1.11
N ASP A 222 14.45 -12.82 -1.63
CA ASP A 222 15.68 -13.02 -0.83
C ASP A 222 16.43 -11.71 -0.53
N SER A 223 15.73 -10.70 -0.03
CA SER A 223 16.34 -9.50 0.58
C SER A 223 16.24 -9.51 2.10
N THR A 224 16.16 -10.71 2.71
CA THR A 224 16.36 -10.83 4.16
C THR A 224 17.83 -10.89 4.56
N HIS A 225 18.80 -10.85 3.64
CA HIS A 225 20.22 -10.78 3.98
C HIS A 225 20.96 -9.72 3.16
N ASN A 226 21.57 -8.78 3.89
CA ASN A 226 22.56 -7.76 3.48
C ASN A 226 22.05 -6.39 3.02
N LEU A 227 21.68 -5.56 4.00
CA LEU A 227 22.05 -4.14 3.96
C LEU A 227 23.57 -4.05 4.22
N PRO A 228 24.36 -3.31 3.42
CA PRO A 228 25.73 -2.99 3.78
C PRO A 228 25.73 -2.01 4.97
N PHE A 229 26.67 -2.25 5.90
CA PHE A 229 26.97 -1.44 7.08
C PHE A 229 27.04 0.07 6.82
#